data_AF-A0A1W1Z713-F1
#
_entry.id   AF-A0A1W1Z713-F1
#
_cell.length_a   1.000
_cell.length_b   1.000
_cell.length_c   1.000
_cell.angle_alpha   90.00
_cell.angle_beta   90.00
_cell.angle_gamma   90.00
#
_symmetry.space_group_name_H-M   'P 1'
#
loop_
_entity.id
_entity.type
_entity.pdbx_description
1 polymer ?
#
loop_
_entity_poly.entity_id
_entity_poly.type
_entity_poly.pdbx_seq_one_letter_code
_entity_poly.pdbx_strand_id
1 'polypeptide(L)'
;MSEQNNNPMDQNEFMKRMKAIASDLWGGVMPVASETPAAPAQQSKPAPKPQEKPGTDIRNLWKTADETIDWTDALSHSAPTDGLTGPKMWAFYHKNAEKVLSGDLTAYTEVLQKANPLGELTDFAEHISMRAVTEAQLESVFVCKGDLLEKNRKLYLSAMGLRIARDLLACLPVEEVVVKGTFEEKDVFTVTYPRQQLLHRNFMFVDPIELSQECGAIFA
;
A
#
# COMPACT_ATOMS: atom_id res chain seq x y z
N MET A 1 -55.20 -4.44 -24.71
CA MET A 1 -55.57 -3.01 -24.58
C MET A 1 -55.99 -2.84 -23.13
N SER A 2 -55.24 -2.20 -22.24
CA SER A 2 -54.48 -0.96 -22.42
C SER A 2 -53.25 -0.93 -21.50
N GLU A 3 -52.16 -0.40 -22.05
CA GLU A 3 -50.81 -0.31 -21.48
C GLU A 3 -50.78 0.59 -20.22
N GLN A 4 -50.20 0.09 -19.13
CA GLN A 4 -49.81 0.91 -17.98
C GLN A 4 -48.39 1.42 -18.20
N ASN A 5 -48.31 2.74 -18.35
CA ASN A 5 -47.15 3.54 -18.70
C ASN A 5 -46.20 3.62 -17.50
N ASN A 6 -45.08 2.89 -17.55
CA ASN A 6 -43.94 3.08 -16.65
C ASN A 6 -43.13 4.28 -17.13
N ASN A 7 -43.31 5.44 -16.49
CA ASN A 7 -42.43 6.59 -16.72
C ASN A 7 -41.42 6.69 -15.55
N PRO A 8 -40.10 6.55 -15.81
CA PRO A 8 -39.09 6.68 -14.77
C PRO A 8 -39.05 8.12 -14.23
N MET A 9 -38.97 8.22 -12.90
CA MET A 9 -38.94 9.47 -12.14
C MET A 9 -37.86 10.42 -12.70
N ASP A 10 -38.27 11.62 -13.11
CA ASP A 10 -37.37 12.64 -13.65
C ASP A 10 -36.36 13.07 -12.58
N GLN A 11 -35.07 12.86 -12.86
CA GLN A 11 -33.96 13.21 -11.96
C GLN A 11 -33.96 14.71 -11.60
N ASN A 12 -34.50 15.58 -12.45
CA ASN A 12 -34.65 17.00 -12.14
C ASN A 12 -35.70 17.25 -11.06
N GLU A 13 -36.78 16.47 -11.01
CA GLU A 13 -37.82 16.61 -9.99
C GLU A 13 -37.33 16.10 -8.64
N PHE A 14 -36.53 15.02 -8.64
CA PHE A 14 -35.84 14.52 -7.44
C PHE A 14 -34.87 15.56 -6.86
N MET A 15 -34.03 16.17 -7.72
CA MET A 15 -33.07 17.21 -7.30
C MET A 15 -33.76 18.48 -6.79
N LYS A 16 -34.92 18.83 -7.36
CA LYS A 16 -35.70 19.99 -6.92
C LYS A 16 -36.31 19.78 -5.53
N ARG A 17 -36.79 18.56 -5.24
CA ARG A 17 -37.28 18.18 -3.90
C ARG A 17 -36.16 18.15 -2.86
N MET A 18 -34.97 17.65 -3.21
CA MET A 18 -33.82 17.69 -2.30
C MET A 18 -33.34 19.12 -1.97
N LYS A 19 -33.35 20.03 -2.95
CA LYS A 19 -32.98 21.43 -2.72
C LYS A 19 -33.95 22.16 -1.78
N ALA A 20 -35.25 21.86 -1.85
CA ALA A 20 -36.25 22.44 -0.95
C ALA A 20 -36.08 21.93 0.49
N ILE A 21 -35.71 20.67 0.68
CA ILE A 21 -35.42 20.10 2.00
C ILE A 21 -34.14 20.70 2.59
N ALA A 22 -33.13 20.97 1.75
CA ALA A 22 -31.89 21.62 2.18
C ALA A 22 -32.07 23.10 2.58
N SER A 23 -33.03 23.81 2.00
CA SER A 23 -33.31 25.21 2.36
C SER A 23 -34.08 25.37 3.67
N ASP A 24 -34.85 24.36 4.09
CA ASP A 24 -35.57 24.37 5.37
C ASP A 24 -34.69 23.96 6.57
N LEU A 25 -33.57 23.28 6.32
CA LEU A 25 -32.66 22.78 7.35
C LEU A 25 -31.52 23.75 7.72
N TRP A 26 -31.26 24.77 6.89
CA TRP A 26 -30.26 25.81 7.15
C TRP A 26 -30.91 27.19 6.98
N GLY A 27 -31.39 27.70 8.12
CA GLY A 27 -32.03 29.01 8.24
C GLY A 27 -31.25 30.12 7.54
N GLY A 28 -32.01 30.93 6.80
CA GLY A 28 -31.48 31.97 5.93
C GLY A 28 -30.74 33.09 6.65
N VAL A 29 -29.78 33.66 5.92
CA VAL A 29 -29.40 35.08 6.05
C VAL A 29 -29.07 35.56 4.64
N MET A 30 -29.96 36.37 4.06
CA MET A 30 -29.69 37.16 2.86
C MET A 30 -29.01 38.46 3.31
N PRO A 31 -27.94 38.95 2.67
CA PRO A 31 -27.61 40.36 2.72
C PRO A 31 -28.34 41.10 1.60
N VAL A 32 -29.01 42.18 2.00
CA VAL A 32 -29.66 43.19 1.17
C VAL A 32 -28.58 43.97 0.40
N ALA A 33 -28.84 44.25 -0.88
CA ALA A 33 -27.96 45.05 -1.73
C ALA A 33 -28.01 46.55 -1.35
N SER A 34 -26.83 47.18 -1.27
CA SER A 34 -26.66 48.64 -1.32
C SER A 34 -25.30 48.99 -1.95
N GLU A 35 -25.26 50.06 -2.72
CA GLU A 35 -24.26 50.47 -3.72
C GLU A 35 -22.90 51.00 -3.16
N THR A 36 -21.79 50.61 -3.83
CA THR A 36 -20.42 51.21 -4.11
C THR A 36 -19.77 52.24 -3.13
N PRO A 37 -18.43 52.26 -2.80
CA PRO A 37 -17.27 52.07 -3.70
C PRO A 37 -16.00 51.32 -3.18
N ALA A 38 -15.03 51.16 -4.08
CA ALA A 38 -13.86 50.25 -4.15
C ALA A 38 -12.80 50.26 -3.02
N ALA A 39 -12.25 49.05 -2.71
CA ALA A 39 -10.82 48.70 -2.42
C ALA A 39 -10.70 47.22 -1.92
N PRO A 40 -9.51 46.59 -1.86
CA PRO A 40 -8.56 46.20 -2.91
C PRO A 40 -8.65 44.69 -3.25
N ALA A 41 -7.98 44.27 -4.33
CA ALA A 41 -7.96 42.88 -4.81
C ALA A 41 -7.57 41.85 -3.71
N GLN A 42 -8.49 40.97 -3.36
CA GLN A 42 -8.19 39.77 -2.56
C GLN A 42 -7.45 38.76 -3.44
N GLN A 43 -6.18 38.51 -3.11
CA GLN A 43 -5.40 37.39 -3.60
C GLN A 43 -6.19 36.09 -3.34
N SER A 44 -6.54 35.39 -4.42
CA SER A 44 -7.04 34.02 -4.35
C SER A 44 -5.99 33.15 -3.67
N LYS A 45 -6.27 32.66 -2.46
CA LYS A 45 -5.48 31.59 -1.84
C LYS A 45 -5.42 30.42 -2.83
N PRO A 46 -4.23 29.86 -3.13
CA PRO A 46 -4.16 28.67 -3.97
C PRO A 46 -4.92 27.54 -3.28
N ALA A 47 -5.72 26.80 -4.06
CA ALA A 47 -6.43 25.63 -3.59
C ALA A 47 -5.46 24.68 -2.87
N PRO A 48 -5.89 24.03 -1.77
CA PRO A 48 -5.05 23.07 -1.07
C PRO A 48 -4.67 21.97 -2.08
N LYS A 49 -3.37 21.74 -2.24
CA LYS A 49 -2.89 20.60 -3.02
C LYS A 49 -3.51 19.33 -2.42
N PRO A 50 -3.95 18.37 -3.24
CA PRO A 50 -4.40 17.08 -2.75
C PRO A 50 -3.36 16.53 -1.78
N GLN A 51 -3.76 16.19 -0.56
CA GLN A 51 -2.89 15.49 0.37
C GLN A 51 -2.56 14.13 -0.27
N GLU A 52 -1.32 13.99 -0.73
CA GLU A 52 -0.78 12.71 -1.20
C GLU A 52 -0.90 11.71 -0.06
N LYS A 53 -1.45 10.53 -0.33
CA LYS A 53 -1.46 9.44 0.64
C LYS A 53 0.00 9.07 0.95
N PRO A 54 0.38 8.89 2.23
CA PRO A 54 1.69 8.36 2.56
C PRO A 54 1.95 7.06 1.78
N GLY A 55 3.07 6.97 1.06
CA GLY A 55 3.43 5.79 0.26
C GLY A 55 3.12 5.87 -1.25
N THR A 56 2.50 6.95 -1.76
CA THR A 56 2.27 7.11 -3.22
C THR A 56 3.44 7.71 -3.99
N ASP A 57 4.43 8.29 -3.30
CA ASP A 57 5.67 8.78 -3.89
C ASP A 57 6.79 7.76 -3.70
N ILE A 58 7.44 7.37 -4.80
CA ILE A 58 8.59 6.46 -4.81
C ILE A 58 9.70 6.92 -3.84
N ARG A 59 9.82 8.23 -3.59
CA ARG A 59 10.80 8.83 -2.66
C ARG A 59 10.53 8.53 -1.18
N ASN A 60 9.41 7.90 -0.86
CA ASN A 60 9.07 7.52 0.52
C ASN A 60 8.59 6.07 0.61
N LEU A 61 8.61 5.31 -0.50
CA LEU A 61 8.03 3.98 -0.55
C LEU A 61 8.63 3.04 0.49
N TRP A 62 9.95 3.07 0.67
CA TRP A 62 10.66 2.20 1.62
C TRP A 62 10.48 2.61 3.09
N LYS A 63 9.84 3.74 3.40
CA LYS A 63 9.74 4.26 4.77
C LYS A 63 8.63 3.57 5.54
N THR A 64 7.54 3.24 4.85
CA THR A 64 6.44 2.44 5.39
C THR A 64 6.70 0.95 5.11
N ALA A 65 6.15 0.08 5.95
CA ALA A 65 6.03 -1.36 5.71
C ALA A 65 4.83 -1.89 6.51
N ASP A 66 4.43 -3.11 6.23
CA ASP A 66 3.46 -3.82 7.05
C ASP A 66 3.98 -4.06 8.48
N GLU A 67 3.06 -4.17 9.42
CA GLU A 67 3.36 -4.59 10.79
C GLU A 67 3.73 -6.07 10.82
N THR A 68 4.71 -6.42 11.66
CA THR A 68 5.17 -7.81 11.76
C THR A 68 4.10 -8.68 12.40
N ILE A 69 3.81 -9.82 11.77
CA ILE A 69 2.95 -10.85 12.33
C ILE A 69 3.73 -11.60 13.41
N ASP A 70 3.28 -11.52 14.66
CA ASP A 70 3.80 -12.35 15.73
C ASP A 70 3.17 -13.75 15.65
N TRP A 71 3.86 -14.66 14.98
CA TRP A 71 3.41 -16.05 14.81
C TRP A 71 3.38 -16.84 16.12
N THR A 72 4.20 -16.47 17.11
CA THR A 72 4.19 -17.14 18.42
C THR A 72 2.97 -16.70 19.21
N ASP A 73 2.60 -15.43 19.11
CA ASP A 73 1.37 -14.91 19.70
C ASP A 73 0.13 -15.48 19.00
N ALA A 74 0.14 -15.50 17.67
CA ALA A 74 -0.91 -16.13 16.88
C ALA A 74 -1.09 -17.61 17.24
N LEU A 75 -0.02 -18.35 17.54
CA LEU A 75 -0.12 -19.73 18.03
C LEU A 75 -0.74 -19.81 19.43
N SER A 76 -0.35 -18.89 20.32
CA SER A 76 -0.68 -18.95 21.75
C SER A 76 -2.07 -18.42 22.08
N HIS A 77 -2.61 -17.52 21.27
CA HIS A 77 -3.88 -16.84 21.55
C HIS A 77 -4.93 -17.08 20.46
N SER A 78 -6.12 -17.51 20.87
CA SER A 78 -7.24 -17.77 19.97
C SER A 78 -7.95 -16.51 19.45
N ALA A 79 -7.61 -15.33 19.99
CA ALA A 79 -8.18 -14.05 19.63
C ALA A 79 -7.08 -12.98 19.49
N PRO A 80 -7.27 -11.95 18.63
CA PRO A 80 -6.27 -10.91 18.42
C PRO A 80 -5.95 -10.16 19.70
N THR A 81 -4.66 -9.99 19.96
CA THR A 81 -4.12 -9.22 21.10
C THR A 81 -3.56 -7.86 20.65
N ASP A 82 -3.29 -7.71 19.35
CA ASP A 82 -2.60 -6.57 18.74
C ASP A 82 -3.49 -5.34 18.52
N GLY A 83 -4.82 -5.50 18.55
CA GLY A 83 -5.78 -4.44 18.24
C GLY A 83 -5.77 -3.98 16.76
N LEU A 84 -5.02 -4.66 15.90
CA LEU A 84 -4.83 -4.33 14.48
C LEU A 84 -5.49 -5.39 13.59
N THR A 85 -5.34 -6.66 13.96
CA THR A 85 -5.76 -7.77 13.13
C THR A 85 -7.23 -8.09 13.36
N GLY A 86 -8.02 -8.05 12.28
CA GLY A 86 -9.43 -8.42 12.34
C GLY A 86 -9.64 -9.91 12.71
N PRO A 87 -10.73 -10.28 13.42
CA PRO A 87 -10.93 -11.64 13.94
C PRO A 87 -10.84 -12.76 12.89
N LYS A 88 -11.32 -12.49 11.67
CA LYS A 88 -11.27 -13.47 10.56
C LYS A 88 -9.84 -13.76 10.12
N MET A 89 -9.01 -12.72 10.07
CA MET A 89 -7.62 -12.85 9.62
C MET A 89 -6.76 -13.46 10.72
N TRP A 90 -7.03 -13.09 11.98
CA TRP A 90 -6.42 -13.75 13.15
C TRP A 90 -6.72 -15.24 13.20
N ALA A 91 -7.97 -15.65 13.01
CA ALA A 91 -8.34 -17.07 12.97
C ALA A 91 -7.58 -17.85 11.89
N PHE A 92 -7.29 -17.19 10.76
CA PHE A 92 -6.43 -17.77 9.72
C PHE A 92 -4.97 -17.88 10.18
N TYR A 93 -4.41 -16.84 10.81
CA TYR A 93 -3.04 -16.90 11.34
C TYR A 93 -2.92 -17.96 12.44
N HIS A 94 -3.81 -17.98 13.42
CA HIS A 94 -3.85 -18.97 14.49
C HIS A 94 -3.89 -20.41 13.95
N LYS A 95 -4.72 -20.67 12.94
CA LYS A 95 -4.81 -21.99 12.29
C LYS A 95 -3.52 -22.42 11.59
N ASN A 96 -2.72 -21.48 11.08
CA ASN A 96 -1.50 -21.77 10.33
C ASN A 96 -0.21 -21.62 11.14
N ALA A 97 -0.29 -21.04 12.34
CA ALA A 97 0.89 -20.62 13.10
C ALA A 97 1.88 -21.76 13.39
N GLU A 98 1.39 -22.94 13.80
CA GLU A 98 2.25 -24.10 14.04
C GLU A 98 3.07 -24.49 12.80
N LYS A 99 2.41 -24.56 11.64
CA LYS A 99 3.05 -24.93 10.36
C LYS A 99 4.02 -23.85 9.88
N VAL A 100 3.66 -22.59 10.05
CA VAL A 100 4.52 -21.46 9.70
C VAL A 100 5.78 -21.48 10.58
N LEU A 101 5.64 -21.68 11.89
CA LEU A 101 6.78 -21.76 12.81
C LEU A 101 7.65 -23.01 12.57
N SER A 102 7.10 -24.08 11.98
CA SER A 102 7.85 -25.26 11.58
C SER A 102 8.47 -25.19 10.18
N GLY A 103 8.40 -24.06 9.48
CA GLY A 103 8.99 -23.90 8.14
C GLY A 103 8.21 -24.55 6.99
N ASP A 104 6.92 -24.84 7.16
CA ASP A 104 6.11 -25.47 6.10
C ASP A 104 5.87 -24.52 4.91
N LEU A 105 6.46 -24.85 3.76
CA LEU A 105 6.39 -24.01 2.55
C LEU A 105 4.97 -23.94 1.93
N THR A 106 4.13 -24.95 2.16
CA THR A 106 2.73 -24.92 1.74
C THR A 106 1.99 -23.89 2.56
N ALA A 107 2.18 -23.88 3.88
CA ALA A 107 1.61 -22.87 4.76
C ALA A 107 2.13 -21.47 4.41
N TYR A 108 3.43 -21.30 4.13
CA TYR A 108 3.97 -20.02 3.64
C TYR A 108 3.26 -19.55 2.37
N THR A 109 3.06 -20.45 1.41
CA THR A 109 2.37 -20.12 0.15
C THR A 109 0.92 -19.70 0.40
N GLU A 110 0.18 -20.43 1.24
CA GLU A 110 -1.20 -20.09 1.61
C GLU A 110 -1.27 -18.71 2.31
N VAL A 111 -0.33 -18.42 3.20
CA VAL A 111 -0.24 -17.13 3.90
C VAL A 111 0.04 -16.00 2.92
N LEU A 112 1.02 -16.13 2.03
CA LEU A 112 1.36 -15.11 1.04
C LEU A 112 0.17 -14.80 0.12
N GLN A 113 -0.56 -15.82 -0.33
CA GLN A 113 -1.76 -15.65 -1.14
C GLN A 113 -2.89 -14.96 -0.37
N LYS A 114 -3.07 -15.29 0.91
CA LYS A 114 -4.17 -14.79 1.72
C LYS A 114 -3.93 -13.38 2.24
N ALA A 115 -2.73 -13.11 2.73
CA ALA A 115 -2.33 -11.81 3.27
C ALA A 115 -2.06 -10.79 2.16
N ASN A 116 -1.55 -11.25 1.01
CA ASN A 116 -1.19 -10.43 -0.14
C ASN A 116 -0.37 -9.16 0.25
N PRO A 117 0.79 -9.32 0.92
CA PRO A 117 1.53 -8.22 1.52
C PRO A 117 2.03 -7.19 0.48
N LEU A 118 2.19 -7.59 -0.78
CA LEU A 118 2.69 -6.71 -1.86
C LEU A 118 1.57 -6.06 -2.68
N GLY A 119 0.30 -6.22 -2.27
CA GLY A 119 -0.85 -5.77 -3.05
C GLY A 119 -0.84 -4.26 -3.34
N GLU A 120 -0.40 -3.45 -2.37
CA GLU A 120 -0.31 -1.99 -2.51
C GLU A 120 0.80 -1.54 -3.47
N LEU A 121 1.76 -2.41 -3.79
CA LEU A 121 2.90 -2.08 -4.66
C LEU A 121 2.58 -2.22 -6.15
N THR A 122 1.38 -2.69 -6.50
CA THR A 122 0.93 -2.84 -7.90
C THR A 122 0.84 -1.51 -8.65
N ASP A 123 0.77 -0.38 -7.94
CA ASP A 123 0.85 0.95 -8.54
C ASP A 123 2.28 1.33 -9.00
N PHE A 124 3.31 0.61 -8.55
CA PHE A 124 4.72 0.91 -8.85
C PHE A 124 5.39 -0.09 -9.78
N ALA A 125 4.82 -1.27 -9.96
CA ALA A 125 5.31 -2.31 -10.86
C ALA A 125 4.24 -2.72 -11.87
N GLU A 126 4.63 -3.26 -13.02
CA GLU A 126 3.66 -3.85 -13.96
C GLU A 126 3.13 -5.19 -13.45
N HIS A 127 4.00 -5.94 -12.77
CA HIS A 127 3.68 -7.21 -12.15
C HIS A 127 4.60 -7.46 -10.96
N ILE A 128 4.10 -8.16 -9.94
CA ILE A 128 4.89 -8.61 -8.80
C ILE A 128 4.49 -10.05 -8.50
N SER A 129 5.49 -10.90 -8.32
CA SER A 129 5.34 -12.28 -7.88
C SER A 129 6.17 -12.52 -6.62
N MET A 130 5.75 -13.50 -5.83
CA MET A 130 6.43 -13.91 -4.61
C MET A 130 6.32 -15.42 -4.45
N ARG A 131 7.35 -16.06 -3.89
CA ARG A 131 7.36 -17.49 -3.59
C ARG A 131 8.22 -17.81 -2.38
N ALA A 132 7.86 -18.88 -1.69
CA ALA A 132 8.74 -19.52 -0.72
C ALA A 132 9.75 -20.41 -1.44
N VAL A 133 11.04 -20.19 -1.18
CA VAL A 133 12.13 -20.99 -1.75
C VAL A 133 12.59 -22.05 -0.75
N THR A 134 12.79 -21.63 0.49
CA THR A 134 13.11 -22.50 1.64
C THR A 134 12.41 -21.97 2.89
N GLU A 135 12.53 -22.68 4.01
CA GLU A 135 12.00 -22.23 5.31
C GLU A 135 12.61 -20.91 5.79
N ALA A 136 13.80 -20.58 5.29
CA ALA A 136 14.58 -19.39 5.64
C ALA A 136 14.60 -18.31 4.54
N GLN A 137 14.09 -18.58 3.34
CA GLN A 137 14.21 -17.67 2.19
C GLN A 137 12.90 -17.54 1.40
N LEU A 138 12.50 -16.29 1.16
CA LEU A 138 11.53 -15.93 0.13
C LEU A 138 12.22 -15.30 -1.08
N GLU A 139 11.58 -15.40 -2.23
CA GLU A 139 11.97 -14.66 -3.43
C GLU A 139 10.78 -13.84 -3.95
N SER A 140 11.05 -12.62 -4.39
CA SER A 140 10.12 -11.80 -5.14
C SER A 140 10.73 -11.30 -6.44
N VAL A 141 9.93 -11.31 -7.50
CA VAL A 141 10.28 -10.75 -8.80
C VAL A 141 9.24 -9.69 -9.16
N PHE A 142 9.70 -8.47 -9.47
CA PHE A 142 8.84 -7.40 -9.97
C PHE A 142 9.25 -6.95 -11.37
N VAL A 143 8.25 -6.71 -12.23
CA VAL A 143 8.44 -6.15 -13.57
C VAL A 143 8.37 -4.63 -13.46
N CYS A 144 9.42 -3.95 -13.89
CA CYS A 144 9.60 -2.52 -13.72
C CYS A 144 8.67 -1.71 -14.64
N LYS A 145 8.10 -0.61 -14.12
CA LYS A 145 7.51 0.42 -14.98
C LYS A 145 8.61 1.28 -15.61
N GLY A 146 8.60 1.37 -16.94
CA GLY A 146 9.63 2.10 -17.70
C GLY A 146 9.75 3.56 -17.29
N ASP A 147 8.63 4.25 -17.07
CA ASP A 147 8.64 5.69 -16.73
C ASP A 147 9.27 5.97 -15.34
N LEU A 148 9.09 5.07 -14.37
CA LEU A 148 9.72 5.18 -13.05
C LEU A 148 11.20 4.81 -13.11
N LEU A 149 11.54 3.79 -13.90
CA LEU A 149 12.91 3.33 -14.12
C LEU A 149 13.77 4.41 -14.80
N GLU A 150 13.22 5.12 -15.79
CA GLU A 150 13.93 6.18 -16.52
C GLU A 150 14.15 7.44 -15.67
N LYS A 151 13.19 7.79 -14.79
CA LYS A 151 13.29 8.98 -13.94
C LYS A 151 14.45 8.89 -12.94
N ASN A 152 14.56 7.75 -12.23
CA ASN A 152 15.65 7.51 -11.29
C ASN A 152 15.81 6.00 -11.01
N ARG A 153 16.53 5.32 -11.90
CA ARG A 153 16.75 3.86 -11.88
C ARG A 153 17.13 3.34 -10.50
N LYS A 154 18.22 3.83 -9.91
CA LYS A 154 18.74 3.30 -8.64
C LYS A 154 17.75 3.50 -7.50
N LEU A 155 17.19 4.70 -7.36
CA LEU A 155 16.23 4.99 -6.31
C LEU A 155 14.99 4.11 -6.43
N TYR A 156 14.43 4.00 -7.63
CA TYR A 156 13.24 3.18 -7.89
C TYR A 156 13.48 1.71 -7.52
N LEU A 157 14.56 1.12 -8.03
CA LEU A 157 14.89 -0.30 -7.79
C LEU A 157 15.16 -0.58 -6.31
N SER A 158 15.93 0.29 -5.64
CA SER A 158 16.22 0.16 -4.21
C SER A 158 14.99 0.38 -3.33
N ALA A 159 14.16 1.37 -3.64
CA ALA A 159 12.93 1.65 -2.90
C ALA A 159 11.94 0.48 -2.99
N MET A 160 11.74 -0.04 -4.20
CA MET A 160 10.92 -1.24 -4.43
C MET A 160 11.50 -2.45 -3.69
N GLY A 161 12.82 -2.69 -3.84
CA GLY A 161 13.50 -3.80 -3.20
C GLY A 161 13.33 -3.81 -1.69
N LEU A 162 13.58 -2.67 -1.03
CA LEU A 162 13.44 -2.56 0.42
C LEU A 162 12.00 -2.68 0.88
N ARG A 163 11.05 -2.05 0.19
CA ARG A 163 9.63 -2.13 0.57
C ARG A 163 9.13 -3.58 0.48
N ILE A 164 9.43 -4.26 -0.63
CA ILE A 164 9.09 -5.69 -0.82
C ILE A 164 9.71 -6.55 0.29
N ALA A 165 11.02 -6.40 0.54
CA ALA A 165 11.70 -7.21 1.54
C ALA A 165 11.12 -7.00 2.93
N ARG A 166 10.84 -5.74 3.31
CA ARG A 166 10.24 -5.42 4.62
C ARG A 166 8.86 -6.05 4.79
N ASP A 167 7.98 -5.92 3.81
CA ASP A 167 6.63 -6.48 3.89
C ASP A 167 6.65 -8.01 3.94
N LEU A 168 7.52 -8.66 3.17
CA LEU A 168 7.68 -10.11 3.18
C LEU A 168 8.27 -10.61 4.52
N LEU A 169 9.24 -9.90 5.08
CA LEU A 169 9.82 -10.22 6.39
C LEU A 169 8.85 -9.94 7.55
N ALA A 170 7.95 -8.98 7.41
CA ALA A 170 6.87 -8.73 8.36
C ALA A 170 5.83 -9.85 8.30
N CYS A 171 5.56 -10.39 7.10
CA CYS A 171 4.55 -11.42 6.89
C CYS A 171 5.00 -12.81 7.37
N LEU A 172 6.22 -13.25 7.06
CA LEU A 172 6.70 -14.60 7.37
C LEU A 172 8.02 -14.60 8.14
N PRO A 173 8.27 -15.60 9.01
CA PRO A 173 9.45 -15.66 9.88
C PRO A 173 10.70 -16.19 9.14
N VAL A 174 10.93 -15.76 7.89
CA VAL A 174 12.13 -16.14 7.13
C VAL A 174 13.35 -15.29 7.52
N GLU A 175 14.54 -15.79 7.24
CA GLU A 175 15.80 -15.11 7.56
C GLU A 175 16.19 -14.07 6.51
N GLU A 176 15.80 -14.28 5.25
CA GLU A 176 16.15 -13.40 4.15
C GLU A 176 15.13 -13.38 3.02
N VAL A 177 15.19 -12.31 2.22
CA VAL A 177 14.37 -12.14 1.01
C VAL A 177 15.27 -11.77 -0.16
N VAL A 178 15.19 -12.54 -1.24
CA VAL A 178 15.80 -12.20 -2.52
C VAL A 178 14.80 -11.38 -3.34
N VAL A 179 15.20 -10.21 -3.80
CA VAL A 179 14.36 -9.37 -4.66
C VAL A 179 15.04 -9.17 -6.01
N LYS A 180 14.29 -9.43 -7.08
CA LYS A 180 14.71 -9.23 -8.47
C LYS A 180 13.80 -8.26 -9.18
N GLY A 181 14.39 -7.31 -9.90
CA GLY A 181 13.68 -6.40 -10.79
C GLY A 181 13.99 -6.74 -12.23
N THR A 182 12.97 -6.89 -13.07
CA THR A 182 13.12 -7.14 -14.51
C THR A 182 12.57 -5.99 -15.34
N PHE A 183 13.16 -5.74 -16.50
CA PHE A 183 12.66 -4.78 -17.49
C PHE A 183 12.96 -5.33 -18.89
N GLU A 184 11.95 -5.39 -19.76
CA GLU A 184 12.08 -6.02 -21.09
C GLU A 184 12.70 -7.43 -21.03
N GLU A 185 12.21 -8.25 -20.09
CA GLU A 185 12.67 -9.63 -19.85
C GLU A 185 14.14 -9.77 -19.41
N LYS A 186 14.80 -8.66 -19.06
CA LYS A 186 16.18 -8.66 -18.54
C LYS A 186 16.21 -8.32 -17.06
N ASP A 187 17.07 -9.01 -16.32
CA ASP A 187 17.35 -8.67 -14.92
C ASP A 187 18.10 -7.33 -14.86
N VAL A 188 17.48 -6.34 -14.22
CA VAL A 188 18.07 -4.99 -14.01
C VAL A 188 18.44 -4.75 -12.55
N PHE A 189 17.97 -5.60 -11.65
CA PHE A 189 18.20 -5.50 -10.22
C PHE A 189 18.18 -6.87 -9.57
N THR A 190 19.15 -7.16 -8.72
CA THR A 190 19.13 -8.31 -7.83
C THR A 190 19.77 -7.93 -6.50
N VAL A 191 19.14 -8.32 -5.40
CA VAL A 191 19.66 -8.11 -4.04
C VAL A 191 19.10 -9.18 -3.11
N THR A 192 19.88 -9.55 -2.11
CA THR A 192 19.43 -10.38 -0.98
C THR A 192 19.39 -9.51 0.25
N TYR A 193 18.24 -9.40 0.90
CA TYR A 193 18.07 -8.64 2.14
C TYR A 193 17.99 -9.59 3.34
N PRO A 194 19.05 -9.69 4.16
CA PRO A 194 18.98 -10.45 5.40
C PRO A 194 18.14 -9.67 6.42
N ARG A 195 17.26 -10.36 7.14
CA ARG A 195 16.44 -9.80 8.21
C ARG A 195 17.29 -9.00 9.18
N GLN A 196 18.44 -9.56 9.61
CA GLN A 196 19.33 -8.91 10.56
C GLN A 196 19.86 -7.55 10.11
N GLN A 197 20.06 -7.33 8.81
CA GLN A 197 20.54 -6.04 8.31
C GLN A 197 19.44 -4.96 8.32
N LEU A 198 18.18 -5.38 8.20
CA LEU A 198 17.00 -4.51 8.23
C LEU A 198 16.47 -4.29 9.65
N LEU A 199 16.73 -5.22 10.58
CA LEU A 199 16.33 -5.10 11.99
C LEU A 199 16.95 -3.86 12.63
N HIS A 200 16.16 -3.20 13.49
CA HIS A 200 16.53 -2.00 14.25
C HIS A 200 16.93 -0.76 13.42
N ARG A 201 16.73 -0.78 12.09
CA ARG A 201 16.91 0.40 11.25
C ARG A 201 15.72 1.33 11.38
N ASN A 202 15.97 2.62 11.54
CA ASN A 202 14.94 3.64 11.40
C ASN A 202 14.86 4.08 9.94
N PHE A 203 13.93 3.48 9.19
CA PHE A 203 13.78 3.71 7.75
C PHE A 203 13.39 5.14 7.37
N MET A 204 13.00 5.99 8.32
CA MET A 204 12.82 7.43 8.07
C MET A 204 14.12 8.13 7.66
N PHE A 205 15.27 7.59 8.08
CA PHE A 205 16.60 8.16 7.85
C PHE A 205 17.51 7.27 6.99
N VAL A 206 16.99 6.15 6.49
CA VAL A 206 17.73 5.25 5.60
C VAL A 206 17.73 5.82 4.19
N ASP A 207 18.93 5.92 3.59
CA ASP A 207 19.07 6.01 2.13
C ASP A 207 18.87 4.60 1.54
N PRO A 208 17.88 4.42 0.66
CA PRO A 208 17.55 3.10 0.13
C PRO A 208 18.66 2.56 -0.79
N ILE A 209 19.36 3.43 -1.52
CA ILE A 209 20.41 3.02 -2.46
C ILE A 209 21.61 2.53 -1.67
N GLU A 210 22.05 3.28 -0.66
CA GLU A 210 23.18 2.88 0.18
C GLU A 210 22.91 1.56 0.89
N LEU A 211 21.73 1.39 1.50
CA LEU A 211 21.39 0.15 2.19
C LEU A 211 21.26 -1.03 1.21
N SER A 212 20.67 -0.85 0.03
CA SER A 212 20.67 -1.91 -0.99
C SER A 212 22.10 -2.32 -1.38
N GLN A 213 23.03 -1.36 -1.49
CA GLN A 213 24.43 -1.65 -1.78
C GLN A 213 25.14 -2.37 -0.64
N GLU A 214 24.88 -1.99 0.63
CA GLU A 214 25.34 -2.74 1.81
C GLU A 214 24.86 -4.21 1.77
N CYS A 215 23.63 -4.42 1.28
CA CYS A 215 23.04 -5.75 1.07
C CYS A 215 23.54 -6.46 -0.22
N GLY A 216 24.49 -5.88 -0.94
CA GLY A 216 25.08 -6.49 -2.15
C GLY A 216 24.24 -6.33 -3.42
N ALA A 217 23.45 -5.27 -3.54
CA ALA A 217 22.63 -5.01 -4.72
C ALA A 217 23.47 -4.88 -6.01
N ILE A 218 23.03 -5.59 -7.04
CA ILE A 218 23.56 -5.53 -8.40
C ILE A 218 22.56 -4.76 -9.26
N PHE A 219 23.04 -3.69 -9.90
CA PHE A 219 22.29 -2.89 -10.88
C PHE A 219 22.90 -3.14 -12.26
N ALA A 220 22.09 -3.63 -13.21
CA ALA A 220 22.52 -3.85 -14.60
C ALA A 220 22.22 -2.64 -15.49
#